data_AF-A0A660N9C4-F1
#
_entry.id   AF-A0A660N9C4-F1
#
_cell.length_a   1.000
_cell.length_b   1.000
_cell.length_c   1.000
_cell.angle_alpha   90.00
_cell.angle_beta   90.00
_cell.angle_gamma   90.00
#
_symmetry.space_group_name_H-M   'P 1'
#
loop_
_entity.id
_entity.type
_entity.pdbx_description
1 polymer ?
#
loop_
_entity_poly.entity_id
_entity_poly.type
_entity_poly.pdbx_seq_one_letter_code
_entity_poly.pdbx_strand_id
1 'polypeptide(L)'
;EDKIQEYRAIKDRDDQLKKMEKEEICPIEDLWKTEKKRLKQAIKDAGKKTEEGMVLTKQLDAGEERVKKLRADFKERREREVVEPLSHFGTLTKGVSYQEVLSDVELVIHVHADEEVIQDILKHKFDLVALGRSEDFIELEEIKEVELTRDIDQEYTLPNGYSMYVNYERIDEGTYFIKDSRKKMGRELSIQGTLYEISKNYEIQDKKRVFQKISCLYTSTVAIDSDSTDAWFDRDGGYIVDLN
;
A
#
# COMPACT_ATOMS: atom_id res chain seq x y z
N GLU A 1 8.98 26.51 -6.98
CA GLU A 1 10.02 26.33 -8.02
C GLU A 1 10.94 25.13 -7.85
N ASP A 2 11.56 24.93 -6.69
CA ASP A 2 12.78 24.13 -6.54
C ASP A 2 12.65 22.65 -6.92
N LYS A 3 11.54 22.00 -6.54
CA LYS A 3 11.29 20.59 -6.86
C LYS A 3 11.09 20.33 -8.36
N ILE A 4 10.59 21.30 -9.11
CA ILE A 4 10.44 21.18 -10.57
C ILE A 4 11.82 21.28 -11.25
N GLN A 5 12.69 22.14 -10.74
CA GLN A 5 14.06 22.27 -11.25
C GLN A 5 14.87 21.00 -10.95
N GLU A 6 14.75 20.46 -9.74
CA GLU A 6 15.36 19.18 -9.34
C GLU A 6 14.92 18.03 -10.27
N TYR A 7 13.60 17.90 -10.52
CA TYR A 7 13.07 16.92 -11.46
C TYR A 7 13.66 17.06 -12.87
N ARG A 8 13.72 18.29 -13.40
CA ARG A 8 14.27 18.55 -14.74
C ARG A 8 15.75 18.17 -14.82
N ALA A 9 16.53 18.50 -13.80
CA ALA A 9 17.94 18.13 -13.74
C ALA A 9 18.16 16.61 -13.76
N ILE A 10 17.31 15.84 -13.07
CA ILE A 10 17.35 14.37 -13.12
C ILE A 10 17.02 13.86 -14.53
N LYS A 11 16.06 14.48 -15.23
CA LYS A 11 15.70 14.10 -16.61
C LYS A 11 16.81 14.41 -17.61
N ASP A 12 17.42 15.59 -17.51
CA ASP A 12 18.59 15.95 -18.32
C ASP A 12 19.74 14.94 -18.08
N ARG A 13 19.89 14.48 -16.83
CA ARG A 13 20.87 13.46 -16.48
C ARG A 13 20.56 12.09 -17.08
N ASP A 14 19.31 11.65 -17.07
CA ASP A 14 18.88 10.41 -17.73
C ASP A 14 19.18 10.45 -19.23
N ASP A 15 18.95 11.58 -19.89
CA ASP A 15 19.24 11.74 -21.32
C ASP A 15 20.75 11.74 -21.62
N GLN A 16 21.56 12.37 -20.76
CA GLN A 16 23.02 12.26 -20.84
C GLN A 16 23.50 10.80 -20.69
N LEU A 17 22.98 10.07 -19.71
CA LEU A 17 23.36 8.67 -19.48
C LEU A 17 22.92 7.79 -20.66
N LYS A 18 21.72 7.97 -21.21
CA LYS A 18 21.30 7.25 -22.44
C LYS A 18 22.23 7.52 -23.62
N LYS A 19 22.69 8.77 -23.77
CA LYS A 19 23.66 9.13 -24.80
C LYS A 19 24.99 8.41 -24.57
N MET A 20 25.50 8.40 -23.35
CA MET A 20 26.72 7.64 -22.98
C MET A 20 26.55 6.13 -23.21
N GLU A 21 25.40 5.54 -22.88
CA GLU A 21 25.13 4.12 -23.14
C GLU A 21 25.28 3.81 -24.64
N LYS A 22 24.70 4.67 -25.49
CA LYS A 22 24.71 4.50 -26.93
C LYS A 22 26.07 4.77 -27.57
N GLU A 23 26.78 5.80 -27.11
CA GLU A 23 28.01 6.30 -27.75
C GLU A 23 29.29 5.68 -27.18
N GLU A 24 29.28 5.19 -25.94
CA GLU A 24 30.47 4.65 -25.27
C GLU A 24 30.31 3.17 -24.92
N ILE A 25 29.24 2.80 -24.22
CA ILE A 25 29.07 1.43 -23.69
C ILE A 25 28.79 0.42 -24.81
N CYS A 26 27.77 0.69 -25.64
CA CYS A 26 27.38 -0.19 -26.75
C CYS A 26 28.54 -0.46 -27.72
N PRO A 27 29.32 0.55 -28.17
CA PRO A 27 30.48 0.31 -29.03
C PRO A 27 31.56 -0.57 -28.40
N ILE A 28 31.83 -0.43 -27.10
CA ILE A 28 32.78 -1.29 -26.39
C ILE A 28 32.28 -2.74 -26.37
N GLU A 29 30.98 -2.95 -26.12
CA GLU A 29 30.37 -4.28 -26.17
C GLU A 29 30.46 -4.91 -27.56
N ASP A 30 30.23 -4.13 -28.62
CA ASP A 30 30.27 -4.60 -30.01
C ASP A 30 31.70 -4.92 -30.48
N LEU A 31 32.69 -4.10 -30.09
CA LEU A 31 34.10 -4.40 -30.30
C LEU A 31 34.49 -5.69 -29.59
N TRP A 32 34.06 -5.88 -28.34
CA TRP A 32 34.33 -7.11 -27.59
C TRP A 32 33.66 -8.33 -28.21
N LYS A 33 32.43 -8.24 -28.71
CA LYS A 33 31.77 -9.35 -29.43
C LYS A 33 32.60 -9.82 -30.63
N THR A 34 33.23 -8.88 -31.33
CA THR A 34 34.09 -9.16 -32.48
C THR A 34 35.40 -9.83 -32.03
N GLU A 35 36.07 -9.27 -31.02
CA GLU A 35 37.32 -9.82 -30.50
C GLU A 35 37.13 -11.19 -29.84
N LYS A 36 36.03 -11.39 -29.12
CA LYS A 36 35.65 -12.68 -28.54
C LYS A 36 35.52 -13.77 -29.59
N LYS A 37 34.96 -13.47 -30.77
CA LYS A 37 34.91 -14.44 -31.89
C LYS A 37 36.31 -14.78 -32.39
N ARG A 38 37.18 -13.78 -32.54
CA ARG A 38 38.57 -13.96 -32.97
C ARG A 38 39.37 -14.82 -31.99
N LEU A 39 39.28 -14.52 -30.69
CA LEU A 39 39.93 -15.29 -29.63
C LEU A 39 39.43 -16.74 -29.57
N LYS A 40 38.13 -16.97 -29.70
CA LYS A 40 37.57 -18.34 -29.76
C LYS A 40 38.10 -19.14 -30.93
N GLN A 41 38.23 -18.52 -32.10
CA GLN A 41 38.80 -19.17 -33.28
C GLN A 41 40.29 -19.47 -33.08
N ALA A 42 41.07 -18.50 -32.60
CA ALA A 42 42.49 -18.69 -32.31
C ALA A 42 42.75 -19.79 -31.25
N ILE A 43 41.92 -19.90 -30.21
CA ILE A 43 42.00 -20.99 -29.22
C ILE A 43 41.73 -22.35 -29.87
N LYS A 44 40.79 -22.41 -30.82
CA LYS A 44 40.46 -23.64 -31.54
C LYS A 44 41.64 -24.10 -32.42
N ASP A 45 42.29 -23.15 -33.08
CA ASP A 45 43.41 -23.41 -33.99
C ASP A 45 44.71 -23.76 -33.24
N ALA A 46 44.99 -23.10 -32.10
CA ALA A 46 46.18 -23.34 -31.27
C ALA A 46 46.05 -24.56 -30.33
N GLY A 47 44.84 -25.03 -30.07
CA GLY A 47 44.55 -26.13 -29.14
C GLY A 47 44.53 -25.69 -27.67
N LYS A 48 43.41 -25.90 -26.98
CA LYS A 48 43.15 -25.34 -25.62
C LYS A 48 44.18 -25.71 -24.53
N LYS A 49 44.91 -26.82 -24.68
CA LYS A 49 45.89 -27.32 -23.69
C LYS A 49 47.33 -26.90 -24.01
N THR A 50 47.56 -26.20 -25.12
CA THR A 50 48.88 -25.62 -25.42
C THR A 50 49.10 -24.38 -24.57
N GLU A 51 50.36 -24.01 -24.37
CA GLU A 51 50.72 -22.81 -23.62
C GLU A 51 50.11 -21.54 -24.26
N GLU A 52 50.12 -21.46 -25.59
CA GLU A 52 49.45 -20.39 -26.36
C GLU A 52 47.93 -20.40 -26.17
N GLY A 53 47.28 -21.57 -26.25
CA GLY A 53 45.84 -21.70 -26.03
C GLY A 53 45.41 -21.32 -24.61
N MET A 54 46.24 -21.60 -23.61
CA MET A 54 45.99 -21.18 -22.22
C MET A 54 46.10 -19.67 -22.03
N VAL A 55 47.07 -19.02 -22.68
CA VAL A 55 47.21 -17.54 -22.66
C VAL A 55 46.00 -16.87 -23.31
N LEU A 56 45.58 -17.34 -24.48
CA LEU A 56 44.40 -16.83 -25.17
C LEU A 56 43.10 -17.05 -24.37
N THR A 57 42.99 -18.19 -23.66
CA THR A 57 41.85 -18.45 -22.76
C THR A 57 41.78 -17.42 -21.63
N LYS A 58 42.93 -17.12 -20.99
CA LYS A 58 42.99 -16.09 -19.94
C LYS A 58 42.59 -14.69 -20.46
N GLN A 59 42.99 -14.35 -21.69
CA GLN A 59 42.60 -13.08 -22.32
C GLN A 59 41.09 -13.00 -22.59
N LEU A 60 40.50 -14.12 -23.02
CA LEU A 60 39.05 -14.23 -23.23
C LEU A 60 38.29 -14.01 -21.92
N ASP A 61 38.66 -14.71 -20.86
CA ASP A 61 37.98 -14.62 -19.56
C ASP A 61 38.12 -13.21 -18.96
N ALA A 62 39.32 -12.61 -19.05
CA ALA A 62 39.57 -11.27 -18.57
C ALA A 62 38.72 -10.21 -19.30
N GLY A 63 38.53 -10.36 -20.61
CA GLY A 63 37.69 -9.43 -21.37
C GLY A 63 36.19 -9.64 -21.13
N GLU A 64 35.73 -10.88 -20.89
CA GLU A 64 34.34 -11.13 -20.50
C GLU A 64 34.02 -10.47 -19.16
N GLU A 65 34.88 -10.65 -18.15
CA GLU A 65 34.71 -10.00 -16.85
C GLU A 65 34.79 -8.47 -16.96
N ARG A 66 35.68 -7.93 -17.79
CA ARG A 66 35.76 -6.48 -18.03
C ARG A 66 34.45 -5.90 -18.57
N VAL A 67 33.88 -6.51 -19.60
CA VAL A 67 32.63 -6.01 -20.22
C VAL A 67 31.43 -6.20 -19.30
N LYS A 68 31.37 -7.34 -18.59
CA LYS A 68 30.33 -7.58 -17.60
C LYS A 68 30.36 -6.55 -16.48
N LYS A 69 31.56 -6.24 -15.95
CA LYS A 69 31.75 -5.20 -14.94
C LYS A 69 31.34 -3.82 -15.45
N LEU A 70 31.78 -3.45 -16.66
CA LEU A 70 31.40 -2.19 -17.29
C LEU A 70 29.87 -2.01 -17.35
N ARG A 71 29.13 -3.05 -17.75
CA ARG A 71 27.67 -2.98 -17.85
C ARG A 71 26.98 -2.93 -16.49
N ALA A 72 27.52 -3.67 -15.51
CA ALA A 72 27.02 -3.62 -14.13
C ALA A 72 27.23 -2.24 -13.50
N ASP A 73 28.43 -1.68 -13.60
CA ASP A 73 28.80 -0.36 -13.08
C ASP A 73 27.91 0.74 -13.72
N PHE A 74 27.65 0.65 -15.03
CA PHE A 74 26.76 1.59 -15.72
C PHE A 74 25.31 1.47 -15.23
N LYS A 75 24.81 0.25 -15.03
CA LYS A 75 23.46 0.02 -14.50
C LYS A 75 23.31 0.56 -13.09
N GLU A 76 24.28 0.31 -12.21
CA GLU A 76 24.29 0.81 -10.83
C GLU A 76 24.35 2.35 -10.80
N ARG A 77 25.16 2.95 -11.67
CA ARG A 77 25.22 4.40 -11.82
C ARG A 77 23.87 4.98 -12.23
N ARG A 78 23.19 4.39 -13.22
CA ARG A 78 21.86 4.82 -13.65
C ARG A 78 20.81 4.64 -12.55
N GLU A 79 20.90 3.56 -11.77
CA GLU A 79 20.02 3.34 -10.63
C GLU A 79 20.15 4.48 -9.60
N ARG A 80 21.39 4.78 -9.19
CA ARG A 80 21.68 5.80 -8.17
C ARG A 80 21.42 7.24 -8.64
N GLU A 81 21.74 7.57 -9.89
CA GLU A 81 21.67 8.95 -10.39
C GLU A 81 20.31 9.29 -11.01
N VAL A 82 19.50 8.29 -11.38
CA VAL A 82 18.23 8.50 -12.07
C VAL A 82 17.09 7.73 -11.44
N VAL A 83 17.17 6.40 -11.37
CA VAL A 83 15.98 5.58 -11.02
C VAL A 83 15.53 5.84 -9.59
N GLU A 84 16.45 5.83 -8.62
CA GLU A 84 16.15 6.10 -7.22
C GLU A 84 15.70 7.57 -7.02
N PRO A 85 16.42 8.60 -7.52
CA PRO A 85 15.98 9.98 -7.37
C PRO A 85 14.63 10.27 -8.02
N LEU A 86 14.37 9.71 -9.21
CA LEU A 86 13.12 9.91 -9.93
C LEU A 86 11.93 9.22 -9.23
N SER A 87 12.18 8.16 -8.46
CA SER A 87 11.13 7.46 -7.70
C SER A 87 10.45 8.35 -6.64
N HIS A 88 11.14 9.40 -6.18
CA HIS A 88 10.59 10.39 -5.25
C HIS A 88 9.60 11.36 -5.91
N PHE A 89 9.53 11.39 -7.25
CA PHE A 89 8.63 12.26 -8.02
C PHE A 89 7.43 11.47 -8.56
N GLY A 90 6.57 11.01 -7.65
CA GLY A 90 5.44 10.10 -7.95
C GLY A 90 4.27 10.69 -8.74
N THR A 91 4.19 12.01 -8.91
CA THR A 91 2.96 12.72 -9.36
C THR A 91 3.07 13.49 -10.67
N LEU A 92 4.25 13.91 -11.13
CA LEU A 92 4.37 14.84 -12.28
C LEU A 92 4.29 14.18 -13.67
N THR A 93 4.22 12.86 -13.76
CA THR A 93 4.33 12.12 -15.03
C THR A 93 3.10 11.29 -15.40
N LYS A 94 2.11 11.18 -14.51
CA LYS A 94 0.90 10.40 -14.77
C LYS A 94 -0.11 11.30 -15.48
N GLY A 95 -0.64 10.83 -16.62
CA GLY A 95 -1.70 11.52 -17.37
C GLY A 95 -2.98 11.66 -16.56
N VAL A 96 -4.01 12.29 -17.14
CA VAL A 96 -5.32 12.48 -16.49
C VAL A 96 -5.87 11.13 -16.01
N SER A 97 -6.10 11.00 -14.71
CA SER A 97 -6.72 9.83 -14.09
C SER A 97 -8.06 10.22 -13.47
N TYR A 98 -9.08 9.40 -13.68
CA TYR A 98 -10.36 9.52 -12.99
C TYR A 98 -10.26 8.85 -11.63
N GLN A 99 -10.82 9.50 -10.61
CA GLN A 99 -10.86 9.00 -9.24
C GLN A 99 -12.27 9.23 -8.69
N GLU A 100 -12.79 8.24 -8.00
CA GLU A 100 -14.03 8.39 -7.23
C GLU A 100 -13.71 9.09 -5.91
N VAL A 101 -14.55 10.02 -5.51
CA VAL A 101 -14.39 10.81 -4.29
C VAL A 101 -15.69 10.73 -3.50
N LEU A 102 -15.57 10.49 -2.20
CA LEU A 102 -16.68 10.64 -1.29
C LEU A 102 -16.73 12.10 -0.84
N SER A 103 -17.89 12.73 -1.01
CA SER A 103 -18.13 14.13 -0.64
C SER A 103 -19.17 14.21 0.46
N ASP A 104 -19.02 15.21 1.33
CA ASP A 104 -19.95 15.51 2.43
C ASP A 104 -20.21 14.29 3.34
N VAL A 105 -19.13 13.63 3.76
CA VAL A 105 -19.19 12.47 4.66
C VAL A 105 -18.73 12.86 6.06
N GLU A 106 -19.50 12.44 7.05
CA GLU A 106 -19.15 12.49 8.46
C GLU A 106 -18.77 11.08 8.94
N LEU A 107 -17.70 10.96 9.72
CA LEU A 107 -17.19 9.69 10.23
C LEU A 107 -17.01 9.75 11.75
N VAL A 108 -17.46 8.70 12.41
CA VAL A 108 -17.14 8.41 13.82
C VAL A 108 -16.25 7.18 13.84
N ILE A 109 -15.08 7.31 14.46
CA ILE A 109 -14.06 6.26 14.51
C ILE A 109 -13.68 6.00 15.97
N HIS A 110 -14.06 4.84 16.49
CA HIS A 110 -13.56 4.33 17.76
C HIS A 110 -12.22 3.62 17.54
N VAL A 111 -11.19 4.07 18.26
CA VAL A 111 -9.85 3.48 18.20
C VAL A 111 -9.53 2.81 19.53
N HIS A 112 -9.16 1.52 19.49
CA HIS A 112 -8.68 0.78 20.65
C HIS A 112 -7.21 0.41 20.44
N ALA A 113 -6.36 0.80 21.38
CA ALA A 113 -4.94 0.50 21.37
C ALA A 113 -4.36 0.56 22.79
N ASP A 114 -3.08 0.19 22.93
CA ASP A 114 -2.33 0.36 24.16
C ASP A 114 -2.22 1.83 24.55
N GLU A 115 -2.12 2.10 25.86
CA GLU A 115 -2.07 3.46 26.43
C GLU A 115 -1.03 4.36 25.75
N GLU A 116 0.18 3.85 25.51
CA GLU A 116 1.25 4.61 24.86
C GLU A 116 0.84 5.10 23.45
N VAL A 117 0.08 4.28 22.71
CA VAL A 117 -0.40 4.60 21.36
C VAL A 117 -1.54 5.62 21.43
N ILE A 118 -2.48 5.47 22.36
CA ILE A 118 -3.57 6.42 22.56
C ILE A 118 -3.03 7.80 22.94
N GLN A 119 -2.06 7.88 23.85
CA GLN A 119 -1.44 9.14 24.24
C GLN A 119 -0.70 9.82 23.08
N ASP A 120 -0.04 9.05 22.21
CA ASP A 120 0.59 9.58 21.00
C ASP A 120 -0.44 10.18 20.03
N ILE A 121 -1.55 9.49 19.79
CA ILE A 121 -2.66 9.98 18.96
C ILE A 121 -3.22 11.30 19.52
N LEU A 122 -3.50 11.36 20.83
CA LEU A 122 -4.09 12.56 21.45
C LEU A 122 -3.14 13.75 21.42
N LYS A 123 -1.84 13.50 21.57
CA LYS A 123 -0.80 14.53 21.46
C LYS A 123 -0.71 15.11 20.05
N HIS A 124 -0.89 14.28 19.02
CA HIS A 124 -0.74 14.63 17.62
C HIS A 124 -2.07 14.83 16.87
N LYS A 125 -3.19 14.93 17.60
CA LYS A 125 -4.54 14.99 17.00
C LYS A 125 -4.76 16.10 15.96
N PHE A 126 -4.12 17.26 16.16
CA PHE A 126 -4.26 18.41 15.24
C PHE A 126 -3.30 18.33 14.05
N ASP A 127 -2.40 17.35 14.01
CA ASP A 127 -1.53 17.09 12.87
C ASP A 127 -2.27 16.29 11.78
N LEU A 128 -3.43 15.70 12.10
CA LEU A 128 -4.31 15.00 11.16
C LEU A 128 -5.12 16.01 10.33
N VAL A 129 -4.59 16.38 9.17
CA VAL A 129 -5.19 17.40 8.29
C VAL A 129 -6.00 16.82 7.13
N ALA A 130 -5.85 15.53 6.84
CA ALA A 130 -6.46 14.88 5.69
C ALA A 130 -6.71 13.39 5.96
N LEU A 131 -7.71 12.80 5.29
CA LEU A 131 -8.04 11.38 5.37
C LEU A 131 -8.01 10.75 3.98
N GLY A 132 -7.17 9.73 3.80
CA GLY A 132 -6.98 9.10 2.49
C GLY A 132 -5.89 9.80 1.69
N ARG A 133 -6.26 10.75 0.81
CA ARG A 133 -5.29 11.50 -0.01
C ARG A 133 -4.92 12.82 0.67
N SER A 134 -3.75 13.35 0.35
CA SER A 134 -3.26 14.63 0.91
C SER A 134 -4.15 15.84 0.60
N GLU A 135 -4.98 15.74 -0.44
CA GLU A 135 -5.93 16.75 -0.89
C GLU A 135 -7.34 16.59 -0.31
N ASP A 136 -7.63 15.47 0.37
CA ASP A 136 -8.93 15.21 1.02
C ASP A 136 -8.89 15.72 2.46
N PHE A 137 -9.02 17.04 2.61
CA PHE A 137 -8.98 17.70 3.90
C PHE A 137 -10.14 17.26 4.80
N ILE A 138 -9.86 17.16 6.10
CA ILE A 138 -10.89 16.89 7.11
C ILE A 138 -11.13 18.11 8.01
N GLU A 139 -12.30 18.16 8.60
CA GLU A 139 -12.61 18.99 9.76
C GLU A 139 -12.70 18.08 10.99
N LEU A 140 -11.84 18.31 11.99
CA LEU A 140 -11.83 17.52 13.22
C LEU A 140 -12.81 18.13 14.23
N GLU A 141 -14.00 17.55 14.34
CA GLU A 141 -15.05 18.00 15.27
C GLU A 141 -14.71 17.65 16.73
N GLU A 142 -14.40 16.38 17.01
CA GLU A 142 -14.11 15.91 18.37
C GLU A 142 -13.08 14.76 18.35
N ILE A 143 -12.23 14.73 19.37
CA ILE A 143 -11.43 13.56 19.74
C ILE A 143 -11.23 13.55 21.25
N LYS A 144 -11.67 12.45 21.88
CA LYS A 144 -11.62 12.26 23.32
C LYS A 144 -11.47 10.78 23.65
N GLU A 145 -10.95 10.51 24.84
CA GLU A 145 -11.02 9.18 25.42
C GLU A 145 -12.45 8.94 25.93
N VAL A 146 -12.98 7.74 25.69
CA VAL A 146 -14.31 7.32 26.14
C VAL A 146 -14.23 5.98 26.86
N GLU A 147 -15.14 5.74 27.78
CA GLU A 147 -15.27 4.45 28.45
C GLU A 147 -16.39 3.63 27.79
N LEU A 148 -16.04 2.44 27.33
CA LEU A 148 -17.00 1.51 26.74
C LEU A 148 -17.58 0.58 27.82
N THR A 149 -18.87 0.30 27.71
CA THR A 149 -19.53 -0.65 28.61
C THR A 149 -20.08 -1.86 27.86
N ARG A 150 -20.20 -2.97 28.58
CA ARG A 150 -20.98 -4.16 28.18
C ARG A 150 -22.28 -4.32 28.96
N ASP A 151 -22.55 -3.42 29.90
CA ASP A 151 -23.79 -3.43 30.67
C ASP A 151 -24.90 -2.86 29.80
N ILE A 152 -25.61 -3.74 29.08
CA ILE A 152 -26.70 -3.36 28.18
C ILE A 152 -28.03 -3.53 28.91
N ASP A 153 -28.57 -2.41 29.37
CA ASP A 153 -29.78 -2.33 30.22
C ASP A 153 -31.08 -2.12 29.44
N GLN A 154 -30.97 -1.82 28.14
CA GLN A 154 -32.09 -1.59 27.24
C GLN A 154 -31.66 -1.82 25.79
N GLU A 155 -32.61 -1.73 24.86
CA GLU A 155 -32.32 -1.76 23.44
C GLU A 155 -31.64 -0.45 22.99
N TYR A 156 -30.47 -0.56 22.38
CA TYR A 156 -29.75 0.54 21.75
C TYR A 156 -29.70 0.36 20.23
N THR A 157 -29.85 1.47 19.51
CA THR A 157 -29.73 1.55 18.05
C THR A 157 -28.74 2.63 17.67
N LEU A 158 -28.27 2.61 16.41
CA LEU A 158 -27.48 3.71 15.89
C LEU A 158 -28.24 5.05 15.96
N PRO A 159 -27.53 6.17 16.19
CA PRO A 159 -28.10 7.50 16.05
C PRO A 159 -28.64 7.75 14.64
N ASN A 160 -29.66 8.62 14.52
CA ASN A 160 -30.27 8.93 13.23
C ASN A 160 -29.22 9.48 12.24
N GLY A 161 -29.23 8.95 11.00
CA GLY A 161 -28.31 9.36 9.94
C GLY A 161 -27.00 8.58 9.91
N TYR A 162 -26.69 7.80 10.96
CA TYR A 162 -25.49 6.98 10.99
C TYR A 162 -25.74 5.58 10.44
N SER A 163 -24.67 5.03 9.87
CA SER A 163 -24.57 3.63 9.45
C SER A 163 -23.25 3.08 9.96
N MET A 164 -23.20 1.78 10.18
CA MET A 164 -22.02 1.11 10.75
C MET A 164 -21.61 -0.06 9.86
N TYR A 165 -20.30 -0.30 9.78
CA TYR A 165 -19.76 -1.59 9.34
C TYR A 165 -19.71 -2.53 10.54
N VAL A 166 -20.54 -3.56 10.50
CA VAL A 166 -20.65 -4.55 11.58
C VAL A 166 -20.07 -5.86 11.08
N ASN A 167 -19.23 -6.54 11.87
CA ASN A 167 -18.75 -7.87 11.50
C ASN A 167 -19.94 -8.82 11.30
N TYR A 168 -20.06 -9.38 10.10
CA TYR A 168 -21.18 -10.22 9.73
C TYR A 168 -21.28 -11.47 10.60
N GLU A 169 -20.13 -12.06 10.99
CA GLU A 169 -20.10 -13.23 11.88
C GLU A 169 -20.76 -12.94 13.23
N ARG A 170 -20.59 -11.72 13.75
CA ARG A 170 -21.17 -11.29 15.03
C ARG A 170 -22.69 -11.09 14.96
N ILE A 171 -23.25 -10.87 13.77
CA ILE A 171 -24.69 -10.88 13.54
C ILE A 171 -25.20 -12.33 13.55
N ASP A 172 -24.50 -13.25 12.87
CA ASP A 172 -24.85 -14.68 12.83
C ASP A 172 -24.76 -15.33 14.23
N GLU A 173 -23.81 -14.91 15.05
CA GLU A 173 -23.64 -15.35 16.45
C GLU A 173 -24.68 -14.75 17.41
N GLY A 174 -25.45 -13.75 16.97
CA GLY A 174 -26.46 -13.08 17.80
C GLY A 174 -25.90 -12.02 18.75
N THR A 175 -24.66 -11.57 18.57
CA THR A 175 -24.15 -10.37 19.29
C THR A 175 -24.97 -9.15 18.90
N TYR A 176 -25.23 -8.98 17.60
CA TYR A 176 -25.99 -7.89 17.02
C TYR A 176 -27.23 -8.41 16.32
N PHE A 177 -28.31 -7.64 16.31
CA PHE A 177 -29.50 -7.97 15.53
C PHE A 177 -29.95 -6.80 14.66
N ILE A 178 -30.75 -7.11 13.63
CA ILE A 178 -31.27 -6.14 12.68
C ILE A 178 -32.70 -5.77 13.06
N LYS A 179 -32.89 -4.56 13.60
CA LYS A 179 -34.17 -4.11 14.20
C LYS A 179 -35.35 -4.07 13.21
N ASP A 180 -35.09 -3.85 11.93
CA ASP A 180 -36.14 -3.76 10.89
C ASP A 180 -36.28 -5.06 10.06
N SER A 181 -35.65 -6.15 10.50
CA SER A 181 -35.92 -7.51 9.96
C SER A 181 -37.29 -8.07 10.40
N ARG A 182 -38.09 -7.29 11.13
CA ARG A 182 -39.37 -7.69 11.70
C ARG A 182 -40.38 -8.07 10.61
N LYS A 183 -40.76 -9.35 10.61
CA LYS A 183 -41.87 -9.97 9.88
C LYS A 183 -43.08 -9.04 9.72
N LYS A 184 -43.20 -8.36 8.57
CA LYS A 184 -44.52 -7.97 8.06
C LYS A 184 -45.15 -9.20 7.41
N MET A 185 -46.26 -9.69 7.97
CA MET A 185 -47.10 -10.75 7.37
C MET A 185 -46.39 -12.08 7.07
N GLY A 186 -45.60 -12.61 8.01
CA GLY A 186 -45.08 -13.99 7.88
C GLY A 186 -44.03 -14.22 6.79
N ARG A 187 -43.48 -13.15 6.19
CA ARG A 187 -42.25 -13.23 5.40
C ARG A 187 -41.08 -12.74 6.23
N GLU A 188 -40.04 -13.56 6.29
CA GLU A 188 -38.71 -13.21 6.76
C GLU A 188 -38.18 -12.12 5.81
N LEU A 189 -37.98 -10.91 6.31
CA LEU A 189 -37.41 -9.83 5.51
C LEU A 189 -35.91 -10.09 5.38
N SER A 190 -35.40 -9.99 4.15
CA SER A 190 -33.96 -10.03 3.88
C SER A 190 -33.23 -8.96 4.69
N ILE A 191 -32.10 -9.31 5.29
CA ILE A 191 -31.16 -8.39 5.94
C ILE A 191 -31.01 -7.13 5.07
N GLN A 192 -31.26 -5.96 5.65
CA GLN A 192 -31.11 -4.68 4.96
C GLN A 192 -29.68 -4.16 5.17
N GLY A 193 -28.90 -4.14 4.09
CA GLY A 193 -27.54 -3.62 4.08
C GLY A 193 -26.77 -4.08 2.86
N THR A 194 -25.52 -3.66 2.77
CA THR A 194 -24.58 -4.13 1.74
C THR A 194 -23.41 -4.84 2.42
N LEU A 195 -23.11 -6.07 1.97
CA LEU A 195 -21.98 -6.83 2.48
C LEU A 195 -20.69 -6.38 1.77
N TYR A 196 -19.68 -6.02 2.55
CA TYR A 196 -18.37 -5.61 2.07
C TYR A 196 -17.27 -6.48 2.66
N GLU A 197 -16.24 -6.74 1.86
CA GLU A 197 -14.99 -7.35 2.29
C GLU A 197 -14.02 -6.24 2.72
N ILE A 198 -14.01 -5.92 4.01
CA ILE A 198 -13.23 -4.82 4.59
C ILE A 198 -11.85 -5.33 5.00
N SER A 199 -10.81 -4.56 4.70
CA SER A 199 -9.45 -4.89 5.11
C SER A 199 -9.26 -4.62 6.60
N LYS A 200 -8.91 -5.63 7.39
CA LYS A 200 -8.70 -5.54 8.84
C LYS A 200 -7.21 -5.37 9.16
N ASN A 201 -6.46 -6.46 8.99
CA ASN A 201 -5.03 -6.52 9.27
C ASN A 201 -4.23 -6.64 7.98
N TYR A 202 -2.94 -6.33 8.02
CA TYR A 202 -2.05 -6.62 6.92
C TYR A 202 -0.70 -7.13 7.38
N GLU A 203 -0.08 -7.93 6.51
CA GLU A 203 1.32 -8.32 6.63
C GLU A 203 2.12 -7.73 5.47
N ILE A 204 3.40 -7.47 5.71
CA ILE A 204 4.31 -7.05 4.64
C ILE A 204 4.98 -8.30 4.06
N GLN A 205 4.62 -8.66 2.84
CA GLN A 205 5.22 -9.77 2.08
C GLN A 205 5.79 -9.20 0.78
N ASP A 206 7.07 -9.47 0.47
CA ASP A 206 7.75 -8.96 -0.72
C ASP A 206 7.62 -7.44 -0.93
N LYS A 207 7.77 -6.65 0.15
CA LYS A 207 7.60 -5.19 0.18
C LYS A 207 6.19 -4.70 -0.21
N LYS A 208 5.19 -5.57 -0.17
CA LYS A 208 3.78 -5.25 -0.42
C LYS A 208 2.95 -5.58 0.80
N ARG A 209 1.92 -4.76 1.06
CA ARG A 209 0.92 -5.08 2.08
C ARG A 209 -0.05 -6.13 1.53
N VAL A 210 -0.19 -7.23 2.25
CA VAL A 210 -1.19 -8.27 1.98
C VAL A 210 -2.25 -8.16 3.07
N PHE A 211 -3.43 -7.68 2.69
CA PHE A 211 -4.53 -7.43 3.61
C PHE A 211 -5.34 -8.70 3.87
N GLN A 212 -5.57 -9.02 5.14
CA GLN A 212 -6.60 -9.94 5.59
C GLN A 212 -7.94 -9.19 5.60
N LYS A 213 -8.98 -9.81 5.02
CA LYS A 213 -10.31 -9.22 4.91
C LYS A 213 -11.29 -9.90 5.84
N ILE A 214 -12.27 -9.12 6.30
CA ILE A 214 -13.42 -9.59 7.04
C ILE A 214 -14.70 -9.16 6.32
N SER A 215 -15.74 -9.98 6.45
CA SER A 215 -17.07 -9.68 5.96
C SER A 215 -17.76 -8.72 6.92
N CYS A 216 -18.05 -7.50 6.47
CA CYS A 216 -18.80 -6.51 7.23
C CYS A 216 -20.12 -6.16 6.53
N LEU A 217 -21.22 -6.19 7.28
CA LEU A 217 -22.48 -5.62 6.83
C LEU A 217 -22.46 -4.11 7.07
N TYR A 218 -22.60 -3.33 6.01
CA TYR A 218 -22.89 -1.90 6.12
C TYR A 218 -24.40 -1.69 6.26
N THR A 219 -24.83 -1.19 7.42
CA THR A 219 -26.26 -1.00 7.73
C THR A 219 -26.51 0.11 8.75
N SER A 220 -27.68 0.74 8.65
CA SER A 220 -28.21 1.71 9.63
C SER A 220 -29.19 1.08 10.63
N THR A 221 -29.42 -0.24 10.54
CA THR A 221 -30.51 -0.93 11.24
C THR A 221 -30.03 -1.90 12.32
N VAL A 222 -28.73 -1.89 12.62
CA VAL A 222 -28.15 -2.69 13.69
C VAL A 222 -28.59 -2.19 15.08
N ALA A 223 -28.80 -3.14 15.97
CA ALA A 223 -29.18 -2.91 17.36
C ALA A 223 -28.53 -3.94 18.28
N ILE A 224 -28.48 -3.59 19.57
CA ILE A 224 -28.07 -4.44 20.68
C ILE A 224 -29.10 -4.32 21.81
N ASP A 225 -29.25 -5.35 22.62
CA ASP A 225 -30.13 -5.35 23.79
C ASP A 225 -29.52 -6.18 24.94
N SER A 226 -30.30 -6.45 25.99
CA SER A 226 -29.84 -7.18 27.17
C SER A 226 -29.41 -8.63 26.88
N ASP A 227 -29.84 -9.20 25.74
CA ASP A 227 -29.47 -10.56 25.32
C ASP A 227 -28.20 -10.57 24.46
N SER A 228 -27.74 -9.40 23.98
CA SER A 228 -26.49 -9.25 23.25
C SER A 228 -25.28 -9.60 24.12
N THR A 229 -24.53 -10.61 23.69
CA THR A 229 -23.27 -10.99 24.34
C THR A 229 -22.09 -10.34 23.62
N ASP A 230 -21.12 -9.82 24.38
CA ASP A 230 -19.88 -9.19 23.86
C ASP A 230 -20.06 -7.90 23.03
N ALA A 231 -21.24 -7.27 23.04
CA ALA A 231 -21.44 -5.95 22.46
C ALA A 231 -20.82 -4.85 23.33
N TRP A 232 -20.17 -3.87 22.70
CA TRP A 232 -19.70 -2.66 23.38
C TRP A 232 -20.59 -1.47 23.05
N PHE A 233 -20.80 -0.61 24.04
CA PHE A 233 -21.58 0.61 23.89
C PHE A 233 -20.83 1.80 24.50
N ASP A 234 -20.72 2.87 23.73
CA ASP A 234 -20.27 4.18 24.17
C ASP A 234 -21.49 4.98 24.68
N ARG A 235 -21.63 5.07 26.00
CA ARG A 235 -22.77 5.77 26.62
C ARG A 235 -22.73 7.28 26.43
N ASP A 236 -21.55 7.87 26.31
CA ASP A 236 -21.39 9.32 26.18
C ASP A 236 -21.75 9.77 24.75
N GLY A 237 -21.26 9.03 23.74
CA GLY A 237 -21.57 9.29 22.34
C GLY A 237 -22.88 8.68 21.84
N GLY A 238 -23.42 7.68 22.54
CA GLY A 238 -24.60 6.94 22.10
C GLY A 238 -24.34 6.00 20.92
N TYR A 239 -23.11 5.48 20.80
CA TYR A 239 -22.67 4.64 19.68
C TYR A 239 -22.54 3.18 20.07
N ILE A 240 -23.00 2.29 19.20
CA ILE A 240 -22.66 0.86 19.24
C ILE A 240 -21.23 0.72 18.71
N VAL A 241 -20.38 -0.03 19.41
CA VAL A 241 -18.96 -0.17 19.08
C VAL A 241 -18.62 -1.64 18.82
N ASP A 242 -17.99 -1.91 17.66
CA ASP A 242 -17.49 -3.23 17.30
C ASP A 242 -15.96 -3.21 17.22
N LEU A 243 -15.32 -3.72 18.27
CA LEU A 243 -13.86 -3.77 18.38
C LEU A 243 -13.22 -4.94 17.59
N ASN A 244 -14.02 -5.76 16.89
CA ASN A 244 -13.60 -6.82 15.95
C ASN A 244 -12.54 -7.82 16.45
#